data_AF-A0A970Y3B7-F1
#
_entry.id   AF-A0A970Y3B7-F1
#
_cell.length_a   1.000
_cell.length_b   1.000
_cell.length_c   1.000
_cell.angle_alpha   90.00
_cell.angle_beta   90.00
_cell.angle_gamma   90.00
#
_symmetry.space_group_name_H-M   'P 1'
#
loop_
_entity.id
_entity.type
_entity.pdbx_description
1 polymer ?
#
loop_
_entity_poly.entity_id
_entity_poly.type
_entity_poly.pdbx_seq_one_letter_code
_entity_poly.pdbx_strand_id
1 'polypeptide(L)'
;MSIGRLMIWMPALLAFSCLAAGCGGNSGSRDSDKVCPPGYEKDSRGICVDINECLVNNGGCDPLTTCTNTPGGRTCGACPAGYTGSGLAGCVDINECLVDNGGCDPLTTCTNTPGGRTCGDCPRG
;
A
#
# COMPACT_ATOMS: atom_id res chain seq x y z
N MET A 1 72.18 31.07 16.60
CA MET A 1 71.54 32.20 17.31
C MET A 1 70.03 32.09 17.15
N SER A 2 69.29 32.32 18.25
CA SER A 2 67.87 32.72 18.36
C SER A 2 67.26 33.30 17.07
N ILE A 3 65.99 33.19 16.70
CA ILE A 3 64.68 33.18 17.41
C ILE A 3 63.66 32.97 16.25
N GLY A 4 62.63 32.13 16.32
CA GLY A 4 61.33 32.45 16.93
C GLY A 4 60.23 32.72 15.86
N ARG A 5 59.00 32.25 16.17
CA ARG A 5 57.69 32.52 15.52
C ARG A 5 57.40 31.80 14.18
N LEU A 6 56.20 31.27 13.91
CA LEU A 6 54.92 31.30 14.61
C LEU A 6 54.09 30.08 14.16
N MET A 7 53.29 29.59 15.10
CA MET A 7 52.34 28.49 14.99
C MET A 7 51.45 28.52 13.73
N ILE A 8 51.35 27.37 13.05
CA ILE A 8 50.04 26.84 12.63
C ILE A 8 50.08 25.32 12.90
N TRP A 9 49.45 24.91 13.99
CA TRP A 9 49.24 23.50 14.34
C TRP A 9 48.11 22.96 13.45
N MET A 10 48.43 22.05 12.54
CA MET A 10 47.48 21.07 12.03
C MET A 10 48.15 19.69 12.11
N PRO A 11 47.70 18.80 13.00
CA PRO A 11 47.83 17.38 12.75
C PRO A 11 46.47 16.79 12.42
N ALA A 12 46.53 15.92 11.41
CA ALA A 12 45.48 15.04 10.96
C ALA A 12 45.07 14.02 12.03
N LEU A 13 43.95 13.35 11.72
CA LEU A 13 43.45 12.09 12.28
C LEU A 13 42.90 12.16 13.70
N LEU A 14 41.61 11.81 13.85
CA LEU A 14 41.18 10.92 14.93
C LEU A 14 39.91 10.17 14.48
N ALA A 15 40.10 8.86 14.35
CA ALA A 15 39.06 7.86 14.30
C ALA A 15 38.31 7.78 15.64
N PHE A 16 37.08 7.24 15.58
CA PHE A 16 36.34 6.55 16.63
C PHE A 16 36.52 7.05 18.08
N SER A 17 35.48 7.73 18.57
CA SER A 17 35.00 7.51 19.94
C SER A 17 33.55 7.97 20.04
N CYS A 18 32.61 7.02 20.01
CA CYS A 18 31.32 7.22 20.68
C CYS A 18 31.65 7.21 22.18
N LEU A 19 31.96 8.38 22.73
CA LEU A 19 32.24 8.55 24.15
C LEU A 19 30.91 8.81 24.85
N ALA A 20 30.49 7.86 25.68
CA ALA A 20 29.31 7.97 26.50
C ALA A 20 29.42 9.17 27.45
N ALA A 21 28.63 10.22 27.18
CA ALA A 21 28.29 11.24 28.16
C ALA A 21 27.00 11.97 27.75
N GLY A 22 25.89 11.58 28.39
CA GLY A 22 24.69 12.41 28.50
C GLY A 22 23.60 12.11 27.50
N CYS A 23 22.73 11.14 27.83
CA CYS A 23 21.33 11.23 27.44
C CYS A 23 20.73 12.52 28.04
N GLY A 24 20.90 13.64 27.33
CA GLY A 24 20.26 14.91 27.63
C GLY A 24 18.91 15.01 26.95
N GLY A 25 18.00 14.11 27.31
CA GLY A 25 16.58 14.20 26.96
C GLY A 25 15.81 14.21 28.27
N ASN A 26 15.35 15.40 28.66
CA ASN A 26 14.64 15.68 29.91
C ASN A 26 13.61 14.59 30.25
N SER A 27 13.63 14.13 31.50
CA SER A 27 12.70 13.17 32.11
C SER A 27 11.29 13.75 32.16
N GLY A 28 10.62 13.81 31.00
CA GLY A 28 9.32 14.45 30.86
C GLY A 28 8.72 14.32 29.46
N SER A 29 9.01 13.26 28.70
CA SER A 29 8.28 13.03 27.44
C SER A 29 6.84 12.68 27.78
N ARG A 30 5.96 13.69 27.80
CA ARG A 30 4.54 13.44 27.62
C ARG A 30 4.43 12.71 26.29
N ASP A 31 3.86 11.51 26.32
CA ASP A 31 3.68 10.62 25.17
C ASP A 31 3.03 11.33 23.96
N SER A 32 2.34 12.44 24.24
CA SER A 32 1.70 13.38 23.32
C SER A 32 2.61 14.00 22.25
N ASP A 33 3.95 14.00 22.38
CA ASP A 33 4.86 14.57 21.38
C ASP A 33 5.52 13.52 20.46
N LYS A 34 5.30 12.21 20.70
CA LYS A 34 5.80 11.19 19.79
C LYS A 34 5.05 11.21 18.47
N VAL A 35 5.77 11.17 17.35
CA VAL A 35 5.16 11.02 16.02
C VAL A 35 4.62 9.59 15.89
N CYS A 36 3.40 9.43 15.36
CA CYS A 36 2.82 8.11 15.15
C CYS A 36 3.53 7.34 14.03
N PRO A 37 3.54 6.00 14.08
CA PRO A 37 3.99 5.18 12.94
C PRO A 37 3.18 5.50 11.67
N PRO A 38 3.73 5.23 10.47
CA PRO A 38 2.96 5.34 9.22
C PRO A 38 1.67 4.52 9.28
N GLY A 39 0.56 5.09 8.80
CA GLY A 39 -0.77 4.47 8.88
C GLY A 39 -1.52 4.71 10.20
N TYR A 40 -0.99 5.54 11.10
CA TYR A 40 -1.62 5.86 12.39
C TYR A 40 -1.76 7.36 12.60
N GLU A 41 -2.82 7.79 13.29
CA GLU A 41 -3.08 9.17 13.70
C GLU A 41 -3.30 9.27 15.22
N LYS A 42 -3.16 10.47 15.78
CA LYS A 42 -3.42 10.70 17.22
C LYS A 42 -4.90 10.88 17.48
N ASP A 43 -5.43 10.14 18.44
CA ASP A 43 -6.76 10.40 18.99
C ASP A 43 -6.78 11.65 19.90
N SER A 44 -7.95 11.94 20.50
CA SER A 44 -8.12 13.06 21.44
C SER A 44 -7.30 12.97 22.72
N ARG A 45 -6.71 11.80 23.00
CA ARG A 45 -5.85 11.52 24.16
C ARG A 45 -4.36 11.54 23.78
N GLY A 46 -4.04 11.76 22.50
CA GLY A 46 -2.68 11.71 21.98
C GLY A 46 -2.14 10.30 21.76
N ILE A 47 -3.01 9.29 21.76
CA ILE A 47 -2.66 7.89 21.53
C ILE A 47 -2.72 7.62 20.03
N CYS A 48 -1.73 6.92 19.48
CA CYS A 48 -1.74 6.51 18.09
C CYS A 48 -2.78 5.41 17.86
N VAL A 49 -3.77 5.73 17.04
CA VAL A 49 -4.81 4.82 16.56
C VAL A 49 -4.63 4.61 15.06
N ASP A 50 -4.99 3.42 14.61
CA ASP A 50 -4.90 3.03 13.21
C ASP A 50 -5.83 3.89 12.35
N ILE A 51 -5.32 4.39 11.21
CA ILE A 51 -6.13 5.12 10.25
C ILE A 51 -6.91 4.09 9.44
N ASN A 52 -8.23 4.23 9.40
CA ASN A 52 -9.03 3.38 8.52
C ASN A 52 -9.12 3.98 7.11
N GLU A 53 -8.18 3.61 6.23
CA GLU A 53 -8.17 4.15 4.86
C GLU A 53 -9.39 3.70 4.04
N CYS A 54 -10.05 2.59 4.41
CA CYS A 54 -11.23 2.11 3.70
C CYS A 54 -12.42 3.06 3.77
N LEU A 55 -12.47 3.96 4.76
CA LEU A 55 -13.54 4.95 4.90
C LEU A 55 -13.52 6.02 3.80
N VAL A 56 -12.39 6.20 3.12
CA VAL A 56 -12.23 7.19 2.06
C VAL A 56 -11.95 6.48 0.74
N ASN A 57 -12.83 6.68 -0.25
CA ASN A 57 -12.68 6.12 -1.60
C ASN A 57 -12.37 4.59 -1.61
N ASN A 58 -12.96 3.81 -0.70
CA ASN A 58 -12.70 2.37 -0.56
C ASN A 58 -11.20 2.06 -0.36
N GLY A 59 -10.44 2.94 0.30
CA GLY A 59 -8.98 2.85 0.43
C GLY A 59 -8.22 2.99 -0.89
N GLY A 60 -8.89 3.31 -1.99
CA GLY A 60 -8.38 3.20 -3.35
C GLY A 60 -8.33 1.76 -3.85
N CYS A 61 -9.26 0.89 -3.43
CA CYS A 61 -9.49 -0.41 -4.05
C CYS A 61 -10.36 -0.24 -5.30
N ASP A 62 -10.34 -1.22 -6.19
CA ASP A 62 -11.27 -1.27 -7.30
C ASP A 62 -12.73 -1.29 -6.77
N PRO A 63 -13.67 -0.56 -7.40
CA PRO A 63 -15.07 -0.53 -6.96
C PRO A 63 -15.76 -1.89 -6.89
N LEU A 64 -15.30 -2.88 -7.65
CA LEU A 64 -15.81 -4.25 -7.63
C LEU A 64 -15.26 -5.09 -6.47
N THR A 65 -14.36 -4.53 -5.67
CA THR A 65 -13.69 -5.25 -4.56
C THR A 65 -13.92 -4.57 -3.22
N THR A 66 -13.78 -5.36 -2.16
CA THR A 66 -13.93 -4.88 -0.79
C THR A 66 -12.58 -4.48 -0.20
N CYS A 67 -12.50 -3.27 0.36
CA CYS A 67 -11.38 -2.86 1.20
C CYS A 67 -11.49 -3.45 2.60
N THR A 68 -10.39 -4.01 3.11
CA THR A 68 -10.27 -4.47 4.49
C THR A 68 -9.18 -3.68 5.19
N ASN A 69 -9.57 -2.97 6.25
CA ASN A 69 -8.64 -2.20 7.06
C ASN A 69 -7.73 -3.12 7.88
N THR A 70 -6.46 -2.75 8.00
CA THR A 70 -5.44 -3.54 8.71
C THR A 70 -4.53 -2.62 9.54
N PRO A 71 -3.93 -3.09 10.63
CA PRO A 71 -3.03 -2.24 11.40
C PRO A 71 -1.87 -1.68 10.54
N GLY A 72 -1.82 -0.36 10.39
CA GLY A 72 -0.82 0.37 9.59
C GLY A 72 -1.10 0.47 8.09
N GLY A 73 -2.31 0.13 7.64
CA GLY A 73 -2.72 0.29 6.24
C GLY A 73 -3.96 -0.50 5.84
N ARG A 74 -4.05 -0.91 4.59
CA ARG A 74 -5.23 -1.62 4.08
C ARG A 74 -4.88 -2.72 3.09
N THR A 75 -5.83 -3.64 2.90
CA THR A 75 -5.80 -4.66 1.84
C THR A 75 -7.05 -4.58 0.96
N CYS A 76 -6.92 -4.94 -0.32
CA CYS A 76 -8.06 -5.11 -1.22
C CYS A 76 -8.37 -6.59 -1.41
N GLY A 77 -9.67 -6.89 -1.49
CA GLY A 77 -10.13 -8.20 -1.92
C GLY A 77 -9.70 -8.53 -3.36
N ALA A 78 -9.80 -9.80 -3.71
CA ALA A 78 -9.63 -10.24 -5.09
C ALA A 78 -10.75 -9.70 -5.98
N CYS A 79 -10.49 -9.62 -7.29
CA CYS A 79 -11.55 -9.34 -8.26
C CYS A 79 -12.65 -10.42 -8.19
N PRO A 80 -13.93 -10.05 -8.41
CA PRO A 80 -15.02 -11.03 -8.45
C PRO A 80 -14.80 -12.10 -9.53
N ALA A 81 -15.54 -13.20 -9.42
CA ALA A 81 -15.56 -14.22 -10.48
C ALA A 81 -15.95 -13.60 -11.83
N GLY A 82 -15.29 -14.05 -12.91
CA GLY A 82 -15.44 -13.45 -14.25
C GLY A 82 -14.59 -12.19 -14.47
N TYR A 83 -13.80 -11.75 -13.49
CA TYR A 83 -12.88 -10.62 -13.62
C TYR A 83 -11.44 -11.02 -13.30
N THR A 84 -10.49 -10.31 -13.89
CA THR A 84 -9.04 -10.45 -13.63
C THR A 84 -8.45 -9.13 -13.17
N GLY A 85 -7.41 -9.20 -12.34
CA GLY A 85 -6.73 -8.03 -11.79
C GLY A 85 -6.24 -8.24 -10.36
N SER A 86 -5.60 -7.21 -9.81
CA SER A 86 -5.06 -7.23 -8.43
C SER A 86 -6.07 -6.80 -7.36
N GLY A 87 -7.26 -6.34 -7.76
CA GLY A 87 -8.27 -5.75 -6.87
C GLY A 87 -7.92 -4.36 -6.33
N LEU A 88 -6.66 -3.92 -6.45
CA LEU A 88 -6.24 -2.56 -6.09
C LEU A 88 -6.77 -1.52 -7.09
N ALA A 89 -6.71 -1.83 -8.38
CA ALA A 89 -7.28 -1.03 -9.44
C ALA A 89 -7.54 -1.92 -10.66
N GLY A 90 -8.64 -1.67 -11.36
CA GLY A 90 -8.90 -2.23 -12.68
C GLY A 90 -9.18 -3.72 -12.65
N CYS A 91 -10.25 -4.13 -11.96
CA CYS A 91 -10.85 -5.42 -12.24
C CYS A 91 -11.44 -5.38 -13.65
N VAL A 92 -10.82 -6.13 -14.56
CA VAL A 92 -11.20 -6.18 -15.97
C VAL A 92 -11.99 -7.47 -16.21
N ASP A 93 -13.12 -7.32 -16.88
CA ASP A 93 -13.96 -8.43 -17.29
C ASP A 93 -13.18 -9.43 -18.16
N ILE A 94 -13.28 -10.71 -17.85
CA ILE A 94 -12.69 -11.78 -18.62
C ILE A 94 -13.62 -12.08 -19.78
N ASN A 95 -13.15 -11.91 -21.01
CA ASN A 95 -13.96 -12.30 -22.16
C ASN A 95 -13.85 -13.80 -22.42
N GLU A 96 -14.79 -14.58 -21.86
CA GLU A 96 -14.76 -16.04 -22.04
C GLU A 96 -15.05 -16.46 -23.48
N CYS A 97 -15.69 -15.62 -24.31
CA CYS A 97 -15.97 -15.95 -25.71
C CYS A 97 -14.69 -16.10 -26.56
N LEU A 98 -13.56 -15.54 -26.10
CA LEU A 98 -12.27 -15.67 -26.77
C LEU A 98 -11.66 -17.08 -26.66
N VAL A 99 -12.17 -17.91 -25.74
CA VAL A 99 -11.68 -19.26 -25.50
C VAL A 99 -12.82 -20.23 -25.68
N ASP A 100 -12.68 -21.17 -26.62
CA ASP A 100 -13.66 -22.24 -26.87
C ASP A 100 -15.11 -21.74 -27.08
N ASN A 101 -15.28 -20.61 -27.79
CA ASN A 101 -16.56 -19.90 -27.96
C ASN A 101 -17.29 -19.67 -26.63
N GLY A 102 -16.53 -19.50 -25.54
CA GLY A 102 -17.05 -19.52 -24.20
C GLY A 102 -17.96 -20.73 -24.01
N GLY A 103 -17.52 -21.96 -24.23
CA GLY A 103 -18.29 -23.20 -24.04
C GLY A 103 -19.74 -23.22 -24.56
N CYS A 104 -20.11 -22.31 -25.47
CA CYS A 104 -21.41 -22.26 -26.11
C CYS A 104 -21.44 -23.32 -27.21
N ASP A 105 -22.64 -23.73 -27.62
CA ASP A 105 -22.77 -24.64 -28.76
C ASP A 105 -22.10 -24.00 -29.99
N PRO A 106 -21.34 -24.76 -30.82
CA PRO A 106 -20.65 -24.22 -31.99
C PRO A 106 -21.55 -23.52 -33.01
N LEU A 107 -22.86 -23.83 -33.01
CA LEU A 107 -23.85 -23.19 -33.88
C LEU A 107 -24.49 -21.94 -33.26
N THR A 108 -24.12 -21.58 -32.02
CA THR A 108 -24.63 -20.43 -31.29
C THR A 108 -23.55 -19.37 -31.10
N THR A 109 -23.96 -18.10 -31.10
CA THR A 109 -23.05 -16.97 -30.88
C THR A 109 -22.84 -16.76 -29.38
N CYS A 110 -21.58 -16.77 -28.93
CA CYS A 110 -21.22 -16.28 -27.60
C CYS A 110 -21.20 -14.75 -27.57
N THR A 111 -21.84 -14.16 -26.55
CA THR A 111 -21.78 -12.73 -26.25
C THR A 111 -21.16 -12.53 -24.89
N ASN A 112 -20.06 -11.77 -24.84
CA ASN A 112 -19.41 -11.43 -23.60
C ASN A 112 -20.25 -10.45 -22.77
N THR A 113 -20.27 -10.63 -21.46
CA THR A 113 -21.05 -9.81 -20.53
C THR A 113 -20.26 -9.53 -19.26
N PRO A 114 -20.51 -8.42 -18.54
CA PRO A 114 -19.82 -8.18 -17.27
C PRO A 114 -19.98 -9.35 -16.27
N GLY A 115 -18.86 -9.98 -15.91
CA GLY A 115 -18.78 -11.12 -14.99
C GLY A 115 -19.06 -12.48 -15.63
N GLY A 116 -19.16 -12.58 -16.96
CA GLY A 116 -19.36 -13.85 -17.64
C GLY A 116 -19.81 -13.73 -19.10
N ARG A 117 -20.68 -14.64 -19.53
CA ARG A 117 -21.13 -14.68 -20.93
C ARG A 117 -22.55 -15.21 -21.09
N THR A 118 -23.14 -14.92 -22.25
CA THR A 118 -24.39 -15.53 -22.70
C THR A 118 -24.20 -16.24 -24.04
N CYS A 119 -24.92 -17.35 -24.22
CA CYS A 119 -24.99 -18.05 -25.50
C CYS A 119 -26.29 -17.69 -26.21
N GLY A 120 -26.24 -17.48 -27.52
CA GLY A 120 -27.42 -17.23 -28.35
C GLY A 120 -28.36 -18.42 -28.43
N ASP A 121 -29.56 -18.18 -28.96
CA ASP A 121 -30.56 -19.22 -29.17
C ASP A 121 -30.07 -20.29 -30.15
N CYS A 122 -30.45 -21.55 -29.89
CA CYS A 122 -30.18 -22.63 -30.84
C CYS A 122 -30.91 -22.36 -32.17
N PRO A 123 -30.24 -22.54 -33.31
CA PRO A 123 -30.89 -22.48 -34.61
C PRO A 123 -32.05 -23.47 -34.69
N ARG A 124 -33.16 -23.07 -35.32
CA ARG A 124 -34.26 -23.99 -35.61
C ARG A 124 -33.85 -24.94 -36.73
N GLY A 125 -33.91 -26.25 -36.48
CA GLY A 125 -33.60 -27.30 -37.43
C GLY A 125 -33.92 -28.67 -36.87
#